data_AF-A0A9D0X717-F1
#
_entry.id   AF-A0A9D0X717-F1
#
_cell.length_a   1.000
_cell.length_b   1.000
_cell.length_c   1.000
_cell.angle_alpha   90.00
_cell.angle_beta   90.00
_cell.angle_gamma   90.00
#
_symmetry.space_group_name_H-M   'P 1'
#
loop_
_entity.id
_entity.type
_entity.pdbx_description
1 polymer ?
#
loop_
_entity_poly.entity_id
_entity_poly.type
_entity_poly.pdbx_seq_one_letter_code
_entity_poly.pdbx_strand_id
1 'polypeptide(L)' 'MENENAKSILCFGDSLTWGHNPDGVRHPYAHRWTGVLEATLGRDKVRIIEEGL' A
#
# COMPACT_ATOMS: atom_id res chain seq x y z
N MET A 1 10.73 -12.67 -10.38
CA MET A 1 12.02 -12.07 -10.02
C MET A 1 11.75 -10.62 -9.66
N GLU A 2 12.14 -10.20 -8.47
CA GLU A 2 12.01 -8.81 -8.05
C GLU A 2 12.83 -7.93 -8.99
N ASN A 3 12.23 -6.87 -9.53
CA ASN A 3 12.92 -5.99 -10.45
C ASN A 3 13.91 -5.14 -9.64
N GLU A 4 15.22 -5.31 -9.84
CA GLU A 4 16.27 -4.56 -9.13
C GLU A 4 16.14 -3.04 -9.28
N ASN A 5 15.41 -2.57 -10.30
CA ASN A 5 15.12 -1.15 -10.51
C ASN A 5 13.82 -0.65 -9.85
N ALA A 6 13.05 -1.51 -9.17
CA ALA A 6 11.82 -1.10 -8.52
C ALA A 6 12.13 -0.13 -7.37
N LYS A 7 11.41 1.00 -7.34
CA LYS A 7 11.55 2.00 -6.26
C LYS A 7 10.70 1.59 -5.08
N SER A 8 11.30 1.57 -3.89
CA SER A 8 10.58 1.34 -2.64
C SER A 8 10.02 2.63 -2.09
N ILE A 9 8.75 2.64 -1.69
CA ILE A 9 8.08 3.78 -1.05
C ILE A 9 7.49 3.29 0.28
N LEU A 10 7.85 3.96 1.37
CA LEU A 10 7.26 3.75 2.68
C LEU A 10 6.05 4.66 2.87
N CYS A 11 4.91 4.07 3.19
CA CYS A 11 3.71 4.78 3.62
C CYS A 11 3.55 4.58 5.12
N PHE A 12 4.04 5.54 5.91
CA PHE A 12 3.95 5.54 7.37
C PHE A 12 2.77 6.41 7.84
N GLY A 13 1.87 5.85 8.63
CA GLY A 13 0.66 6.55 9.06
C GLY A 13 -0.15 5.83 10.13
N ASP A 14 -1.40 6.23 10.27
CA ASP A 14 -2.34 5.71 11.28
C ASP A 14 -3.37 4.73 10.65
N SER A 15 -4.51 4.56 11.32
CA SER A 15 -5.65 3.75 10.90
C SER A 15 -6.11 3.99 9.46
N LEU A 16 -5.96 5.21 8.92
CA LEU A 16 -6.31 5.53 7.53
C LEU A 16 -5.33 4.90 6.54
N THR A 17 -4.06 4.77 6.94
CA THR A 17 -3.03 4.05 6.17
C THR A 17 -3.13 2.54 6.39
N TRP A 18 -3.44 2.10 7.61
CA TRP A 18 -3.73 0.69 7.87
C TRP A 18 -4.90 0.20 7.01
N GLY A 19 -5.88 1.07 6.76
CA GLY A 19 -7.07 0.80 5.96
C GLY A 19 -8.24 0.37 6.84
N HIS A 20 -8.50 1.09 7.92
CA HIS A 20 -9.62 0.82 8.81
C HIS A 20 -10.94 1.11 8.08
N ASN A 21 -11.77 0.07 7.96
CA ASN A 21 -13.16 0.21 7.51
C ASN A 21 -14.03 0.60 8.72
N PRO A 22 -15.02 1.50 8.56
CA PRO A 22 -16.04 1.80 9.58
C PRO A 22 -16.68 0.58 10.28
N ASP A 23 -16.73 -0.59 9.63
CA ASP A 23 -17.22 -1.84 10.22
C ASP A 23 -16.21 -2.50 11.20
N GLY A 24 -15.07 -1.86 11.48
CA GLY A 24 -14.04 -2.32 12.41
C GLY A 24 -13.03 -3.31 11.80
N VAL A 25 -13.14 -3.62 10.52
CA VAL A 25 -12.26 -4.56 9.81
C VAL A 25 -11.24 -3.83 8.93
N ARG A 26 -10.22 -4.55 8.45
CA ARG A 26 -9.25 -4.00 7.50
C ARG A 26 -9.79 -4.09 6.07
N HIS A 27 -9.63 -3.02 5.28
CA HIS A 27 -9.86 -3.07 3.85
C HIS A 27 -8.91 -4.06 3.15
N PRO A 28 -9.38 -4.83 2.15
CA PRO A 28 -8.50 -5.61 1.28
C PRO A 28 -7.45 -4.71 0.63
N TYR A 29 -6.25 -5.25 0.34
CA TYR A 29 -5.15 -4.46 -0.21
C TYR A 29 -5.52 -3.60 -1.43
N ALA A 30 -6.25 -4.16 -2.39
CA ALA A 30 -6.66 -3.44 -3.60
C ALA A 30 -7.58 -2.23 -3.34
N HIS A 31 -8.18 -2.13 -2.14
CA HIS A 31 -9.03 -1.00 -1.73
C HIS A 31 -8.33 -0.03 -0.78
N ARG A 32 -7.16 -0.39 -0.25
CA ARG A 32 -6.32 0.53 0.54
C ARG A 32 -5.66 1.51 -0.41
N TRP A 33 -5.54 2.78 -0.02
CA TRP A 33 -4.99 3.82 -0.90
C TRP A 33 -3.55 3.50 -1.36
N THR A 34 -2.79 2.83 -0.49
CA THR A 34 -1.44 2.28 -0.73
C THR A 34 -1.43 1.21 -1.83
N GLY A 35 -2.39 0.27 -1.83
CA GLY A 35 -2.50 -0.75 -2.88
C GLY A 35 -3.00 -0.17 -4.21
N VAL A 36 -3.88 0.83 -4.16
CA VAL A 36 -4.28 1.61 -5.34
C VAL A 36 -3.08 2.39 -5.90
N LEU A 37 -2.25 2.98 -5.03
CA LEU A 37 -1.03 3.69 -5.43
C LEU A 37 -0.05 2.75 -6.13
N GLU A 38 0.23 1.57 -5.57
CA GLU A 38 1.14 0.59 -6.19
C GLU A 38 0.65 0.16 -7.58
N ALA A 39 -0.65 -0.15 -7.70
CA ALA A 39 -1.25 -0.52 -8.98
C ALA A 39 -1.19 0.62 -10.01
N THR A 40 -1.38 1.87 -9.55
CA THR A 40 -1.36 3.06 -10.42
C THR A 40 0.05 3.39 -10.92
N LEU A 41 1.07 3.22 -10.08
CA LEU A 41 2.47 3.49 -10.45
C LEU A 41 3.12 2.34 -11.24
N GLY A 42 2.53 1.15 -11.20
CA GLY A 42 3.02 -0.06 -11.86
C GLY A 42 3.80 -0.95 -10.89
N ARG A 43 3.27 -2.15 -10.65
CA ARG A 43 3.84 -3.15 -9.71
C ARG A 43 5.21 -3.68 -10.11
N ASP A 44 5.61 -3.48 -11.36
CA ASP A 44 6.94 -3.81 -11.89
C ASP A 44 7.98 -2.70 -11.63
N LYS A 45 7.52 -1.49 -11.27
CA LYS A 45 8.33 -0.28 -11.11
C LYS A 45 8.41 0.20 -9.67
N VAL A 46 7.40 -0.08 -8.86
CA VAL A 46 7.29 0.40 -7.49
C VAL A 46 6.86 -0.72 -6.57
N ARG A 47 7.46 -0.74 -5.38
CA ARG A 47 7.06 -1.58 -4.24
C ARG A 47 6.62 -0.67 -3.10
N ILE A 48 5.39 -0.84 -2.64
CA ILE A 48 4.88 -0.12 -1.46
C ILE A 48 5.15 -0.93 -0.19
N ILE A 49 5.66 -0.26 0.85
CA ILE A 49 5.79 -0.80 2.20
C ILE A 49 4.80 -0.04 3.08
N GLU A 50 3.86 -0.76 3.70
CA GLU A 50 2.78 -0.17 4.48
C GLU A 50 3.07 -0.29 5.98
N GLU A 51 3.26 0.85 6.64
CA GLU A 51 3.42 0.94 8.09
C GLU A 51 2.31 1.83 8.67
N GLY A 52 1.09 1.27 8.72
CA GLY A 52 -0.07 1.90 9.35
C GLY A 52 -0.32 1.32 10.74
N LEU A 53 -0.43 2.19 11.76
CA LEU A 53 -0.73 1.85 13.16
C LEU A 53 -2.21 1.49 13.38
#